data_AF-S9VR53-F1
#
_entry.id   AF-S9VR53-F1
#
_cell.length_a   1.000
_cell.length_b   1.000
_cell.length_c   1.000
_cell.angle_alpha   90.00
_cell.angle_beta   90.00
_cell.angle_gamma   90.00
#
_symmetry.space_group_name_H-M   'P 1'
#
loop_
_entity.id
_entity.type
_entity.pdbx_description
1 polymer ?
#
loop_
_entity_poly.entity_id
_entity_poly.type
_entity_poly.pdbx_seq_one_letter_code
_entity_poly.pdbx_strand_id
1 'polypeptide(L)'
;MLTDVDDEFNCPPEERASRKKLQKVNEKKKNLKLQYVDQSKQDNWLDRTRQGLHCSALCGGRGCKHENWDTLSSFDKQGVAIEGLNSNWVGEHVIASQRLSTSLFVKYPIIQQFKEKKVTGVLNLQEKGEHSHCGPDGVYANCGYSYNGPEDLMPHDIAYYEFPWPDMTAPEQDVVLRSVQVMDYHVKNKGKVLVHCHAGLGRTGLMIACYYVYSRHIPSQEAIALVRETRPGAIQTKRQAQFVDDFEQHLWRLSQAFRVEISDALIDVNLFIQRQRLVLHGEKSDLYRYVPMFLHTVLCRLVQLTKDNLELSTRAMQYLGPSSAPGDATLSACRIAINRRRFKVQNVSDVSVLSFLVCDWFRSMAAPALSVEDCDEIVRYKRNYFGQQEQLLQEIRRIISKPVRHTIGLVISAFQTIGRGVSETVKHFAFRCLVDSFNHAFNTVKLRHSPIEREFIHEFFFQDWAHSIGNMYFDYDKVAPAHRTIKRIALASSIILQSLEKAKPPPEAMVTESAASPRRWPVQRQSVLQPRVTPSSLTFFTAATTEHAMTPLTLTVHDPAKPQELSTKSLSSISDMTSSQHTPPWQMAGPRAKQKGQPRVSVAFTQPPLPTSLPSRSTSTD
;
A
#
# COMPACT_ATOMS: atom_id res chain seq x y z
N MET A 1 -28.15 -27.91 23.99
CA MET A 1 -28.60 -27.12 25.16
C MET A 1 -28.48 -25.64 24.82
N LEU A 2 -29.34 -25.16 23.92
CA LEU A 2 -29.48 -23.73 23.55
C LEU A 2 -30.95 -23.51 23.12
N THR A 3 -31.84 -23.80 24.07
CA THR A 3 -33.20 -23.29 24.14
C THR A 3 -33.26 -22.51 25.45
N ASP A 4 -34.11 -21.49 25.52
CA ASP A 4 -34.26 -20.55 26.65
C ASP A 4 -33.24 -19.39 26.64
N VAL A 5 -33.36 -18.53 25.62
CA VAL A 5 -33.18 -17.08 25.76
C VAL A 5 -34.34 -16.42 25.02
N ASP A 6 -35.32 -15.90 25.77
CA ASP A 6 -36.62 -15.45 25.23
C ASP A 6 -36.56 -14.16 24.39
N ASP A 7 -37.55 -14.02 23.49
CA ASP A 7 -37.74 -12.92 22.53
C ASP A 7 -38.20 -11.58 23.18
N GLU A 8 -37.40 -11.00 24.08
CA GLU A 8 -37.66 -9.66 24.67
C GLU A 8 -36.66 -8.56 24.24
N PHE A 9 -36.40 -8.41 22.95
CA PHE A 9 -35.66 -7.25 22.40
C PHE A 9 -36.40 -6.48 21.28
N ASN A 10 -37.74 -6.47 21.31
CA ASN A 10 -38.59 -5.69 20.40
C ASN A 10 -39.26 -4.46 21.06
N CYS A 11 -38.47 -3.60 21.70
CA CYS A 11 -38.85 -2.20 21.87
C CYS A 11 -37.64 -1.26 21.96
N PRO A 12 -37.66 -0.08 21.28
CA PRO A 12 -36.82 1.05 21.67
C PRO A 12 -37.08 1.44 23.14
N PRO A 13 -36.13 2.12 23.82
CA PRO A 13 -36.38 2.70 25.14
C PRO A 13 -37.70 3.51 25.14
N GLU A 14 -38.48 3.45 26.25
CA GLU A 14 -39.86 3.96 26.30
C GLU A 14 -40.05 5.41 25.80
N GLU A 15 -39.00 6.24 25.85
CA GLU A 15 -38.98 7.60 25.30
C GLU A 15 -39.21 7.67 23.78
N ARG A 16 -38.96 6.59 23.02
CA ARG A 16 -39.04 6.54 21.55
C ARG A 16 -40.27 5.76 21.02
N ALA A 17 -41.03 5.08 21.87
CA ALA A 17 -42.12 4.19 21.47
C ALA A 17 -43.54 4.76 21.72
N SER A 18 -44.03 5.69 20.88
CA SER A 18 -45.46 5.82 20.46
C SER A 18 -45.81 7.12 19.71
N ARG A 19 -46.28 7.00 18.46
CA ARG A 19 -46.78 8.14 17.65
C ARG A 19 -47.93 8.93 18.30
N LYS A 20 -48.72 8.31 19.19
CA LYS A 20 -49.88 8.95 19.85
C LYS A 20 -49.53 9.96 20.96
N LYS A 21 -48.26 10.08 21.39
CA LYS A 21 -47.84 11.09 22.40
C LYS A 21 -47.32 12.41 21.84
N LEU A 22 -47.14 12.56 20.52
CA LEU A 22 -46.56 13.79 19.93
C LEU A 22 -47.28 15.10 20.31
N GLN A 23 -48.60 15.08 20.50
CA GLN A 23 -49.34 16.27 20.95
C GLN A 23 -49.08 16.62 22.43
N LYS A 24 -48.93 15.64 23.34
CA LYS A 24 -48.60 15.89 24.77
C LYS A 24 -47.12 16.17 25.01
N VAL A 25 -46.22 15.82 24.09
CA VAL A 25 -44.78 16.12 24.20
C VAL A 25 -44.48 17.61 24.01
N ASN A 26 -45.33 18.38 23.32
CA ASN A 26 -45.11 19.83 23.17
C ASN A 26 -45.17 20.60 24.51
N GLU A 27 -45.87 20.11 25.54
CA GLU A 27 -45.88 20.73 26.87
C GLU A 27 -44.70 20.25 27.75
N LYS A 28 -44.29 18.97 27.64
CA LYS A 28 -43.15 18.43 28.39
C LYS A 28 -41.76 18.74 27.80
N LYS A 29 -41.69 19.29 26.58
CA LYS A 29 -40.43 19.70 25.90
C LYS A 29 -39.56 20.70 26.65
N LYS A 30 -40.04 21.33 27.73
CA LYS A 30 -39.23 22.27 28.54
C LYS A 30 -38.12 21.61 29.37
N ASN A 31 -38.23 20.30 29.71
CA ASN A 31 -37.38 19.70 30.77
C ASN A 31 -36.54 18.46 30.41
N LEU A 32 -36.54 17.99 29.15
CA LEU A 32 -35.43 17.13 28.68
C LEU A 32 -34.20 18.01 28.44
N LYS A 33 -33.51 18.36 29.53
CA LYS A 33 -32.22 19.06 29.46
C LYS A 33 -31.23 18.16 28.73
N LEU A 34 -30.74 18.63 27.59
CA LEU A 34 -29.45 18.20 27.04
C LEU A 34 -28.44 18.23 28.19
N GLN A 35 -28.05 17.06 28.69
CA GLN A 35 -26.94 16.96 29.63
C GLN A 35 -25.66 17.11 28.82
N TYR A 36 -25.25 18.36 28.65
CA TYR A 36 -23.94 18.70 28.11
C TYR A 36 -22.87 17.97 28.94
N VAL A 37 -21.92 17.34 28.24
CA VAL A 37 -20.73 16.75 28.85
C VAL A 37 -20.08 17.78 29.78
N ASP A 38 -19.79 17.39 31.02
CA ASP A 38 -19.01 18.22 31.95
C ASP A 38 -17.58 18.37 31.44
N GLN A 39 -17.34 19.47 30.72
CA GLN A 39 -16.06 19.72 30.05
C GLN A 39 -14.91 19.94 31.03
N SER A 40 -15.19 20.26 32.30
CA SER A 40 -14.16 20.56 33.31
C SER A 40 -13.33 19.34 33.73
N LYS A 41 -13.80 18.13 33.40
CA LYS A 41 -13.18 16.84 33.75
C LYS A 41 -12.49 16.14 32.57
N GLN A 42 -12.29 16.84 31.46
CA GLN A 42 -11.65 16.30 30.26
C GLN A 42 -10.30 16.97 30.01
N ASP A 43 -9.33 16.18 29.55
CA ASP A 43 -8.08 16.70 29.02
C ASP A 43 -8.36 17.70 27.87
N ASN A 44 -7.52 18.74 27.79
CA ASN A 44 -7.60 19.84 26.81
C ASN A 44 -8.87 20.73 26.87
N TRP A 45 -9.42 20.97 28.08
CA TRP A 45 -10.55 21.90 28.32
C TRP A 45 -10.45 23.27 27.61
N LEU A 46 -9.25 23.86 27.51
CA LEU A 46 -9.04 25.14 26.82
C LEU A 46 -9.37 25.07 25.32
N ASP A 47 -9.02 23.96 24.65
CA ASP A 47 -9.33 23.77 23.23
C ASP A 47 -10.80 23.38 23.03
N ARG A 48 -11.44 22.69 23.99
CA ARG A 48 -12.90 22.49 24.02
C ARG A 48 -13.67 23.81 24.12
N THR A 49 -13.19 24.73 24.96
CA THR A 49 -13.77 26.07 25.11
C THR A 49 -13.66 26.88 23.81
N ARG A 50 -12.50 26.80 23.14
CA ARG A 50 -12.31 27.36 21.79
C ARG A 50 -13.22 26.70 20.75
N GLN A 51 -13.44 25.39 20.82
CA GLN A 51 -14.42 24.70 19.97
C GLN A 51 -15.85 25.20 20.22
N GLY A 52 -16.26 25.49 21.47
CA GLY A 52 -17.58 26.06 21.76
C GLY A 52 -17.82 27.44 21.12
N LEU A 53 -16.79 28.30 21.14
CA LEU A 53 -16.78 29.57 20.41
C LEU A 53 -16.83 29.36 18.89
N HIS A 54 -16.03 28.42 18.36
CA HIS A 54 -16.04 28.05 16.94
C HIS A 54 -17.41 27.54 16.47
N CYS A 55 -18.05 26.65 17.24
CA CYS A 55 -19.40 26.16 16.97
C CYS A 55 -20.38 27.32 16.81
N SER A 56 -20.37 28.25 17.75
CA SER A 56 -21.31 29.37 17.80
C SER A 56 -21.05 30.40 16.70
N ALA A 57 -19.78 30.79 16.49
CA ALA A 57 -19.40 31.90 15.60
C ALA A 57 -19.21 31.50 14.13
N LEU A 58 -18.76 30.28 13.83
CA LEU A 58 -18.36 29.86 12.47
C LEU A 58 -19.31 28.79 11.88
N CYS A 59 -19.84 27.90 12.72
CA CYS A 59 -20.74 26.83 12.29
C CYS A 59 -22.23 27.19 12.38
N GLY A 60 -22.62 28.06 13.32
CA GLY A 60 -24.02 28.47 13.56
C GLY A 60 -24.69 27.79 14.77
N GLY A 61 -23.92 27.14 15.65
CA GLY A 61 -24.40 26.46 16.86
C GLY A 61 -25.50 25.44 16.56
N ARG A 62 -26.64 25.54 17.26
CA ARG A 62 -27.79 24.64 17.05
C ARG A 62 -28.33 24.66 15.62
N GLY A 63 -28.18 25.79 14.91
CA GLY A 63 -28.55 25.93 13.50
C GLY A 63 -27.43 25.54 12.53
N CYS A 64 -26.52 24.64 12.93
CA CYS A 64 -25.28 24.38 12.19
C CYS A 64 -25.51 24.08 10.70
N LYS A 65 -24.94 24.92 9.84
CA LYS A 65 -25.02 24.82 8.37
C LYS A 65 -24.40 23.54 7.77
N HIS A 66 -23.64 22.78 8.57
CA HIS A 66 -23.01 21.53 8.17
C HIS A 66 -23.79 20.28 8.60
N GLU A 67 -24.78 20.43 9.47
CA GLU A 67 -25.63 19.33 9.95
C GLU A 67 -27.10 19.49 9.53
N ASN A 68 -27.55 20.73 9.33
CA ASN A 68 -28.93 21.02 8.98
C ASN A 68 -29.20 20.76 7.49
N TRP A 69 -29.73 19.58 7.18
CA TRP A 69 -30.21 19.18 5.85
C TRP A 69 -31.07 20.24 5.14
N ASP A 70 -31.92 20.95 5.88
CA ASP A 70 -32.85 21.91 5.28
C ASP A 70 -32.11 23.10 4.65
N THR A 71 -30.88 23.41 5.12
CA THR A 71 -30.01 24.47 4.59
C THR A 71 -29.28 24.13 3.29
N LEU A 72 -29.26 22.87 2.84
CA LEU A 72 -28.67 22.53 1.54
C LEU A 72 -29.52 23.10 0.39
N SER A 73 -28.86 23.56 -0.69
CA SER A 73 -29.57 24.03 -1.87
C SER A 73 -30.32 22.88 -2.56
N SER A 74 -31.34 23.22 -3.34
CA SER A 74 -32.08 22.24 -4.13
C SER A 74 -31.20 21.52 -5.17
N PHE A 75 -30.12 22.17 -5.62
CA PHE A 75 -29.12 21.57 -6.51
C PHE A 75 -28.28 20.53 -5.76
N ASP A 76 -27.71 20.90 -4.60
CA ASP A 76 -26.90 19.97 -3.79
C ASP A 76 -27.69 18.73 -3.38
N LYS A 77 -28.99 18.90 -3.07
CA LYS A 77 -29.92 17.83 -2.70
C LYS A 77 -30.16 16.79 -3.81
N GLN A 78 -29.95 17.12 -5.08
CA GLN A 78 -30.07 16.15 -6.19
C GLN A 78 -28.88 15.19 -6.28
N GLY A 79 -27.69 15.63 -5.84
CA GLY A 79 -26.46 14.85 -5.91
C GLY A 79 -26.14 14.01 -4.68
N VAL A 80 -27.06 13.88 -3.71
CA VAL A 80 -26.72 13.24 -2.43
C VAL A 80 -26.69 11.72 -2.49
N ALA A 81 -25.81 11.11 -1.69
CA ALA A 81 -25.79 9.67 -1.52
C ALA A 81 -26.92 9.17 -0.61
N ILE A 82 -27.20 9.90 0.47
CA ILE A 82 -28.22 9.58 1.50
C ILE A 82 -29.09 10.81 1.73
N GLU A 83 -30.40 10.67 1.52
CA GLU A 83 -31.37 11.72 1.84
C GLU A 83 -31.38 11.97 3.35
N GLY A 84 -31.31 13.25 3.75
CA GLY A 84 -31.15 13.66 5.14
C GLY A 84 -29.70 13.91 5.57
N LEU A 85 -28.70 13.51 4.77
CA LEU A 85 -27.29 13.76 5.04
C LEU A 85 -26.63 14.50 3.86
N ASN A 86 -25.96 15.62 4.13
CA ASN A 86 -25.03 16.23 3.18
C ASN A 86 -23.89 15.25 2.88
N SER A 87 -24.05 14.46 1.82
CA SER A 87 -23.24 13.29 1.53
C SER A 87 -23.13 13.05 0.03
N ASN A 88 -21.99 12.58 -0.47
CA ASN A 88 -21.81 12.23 -1.89
C ASN A 88 -21.09 10.88 -2.03
N TRP A 89 -21.40 10.16 -3.11
CA TRP A 89 -20.63 9.00 -3.53
C TRP A 89 -19.26 9.45 -4.04
N VAL A 90 -18.19 8.93 -3.43
CA VAL A 90 -16.84 9.02 -3.99
C VAL A 90 -16.54 7.66 -4.58
N GLY A 91 -16.65 7.53 -5.91
CA GLY A 91 -16.63 6.22 -6.55
C GLY A 91 -17.80 5.31 -6.12
N GLU A 92 -17.64 4.00 -6.31
CA GLU A 92 -18.78 3.06 -6.26
C GLU A 92 -19.14 2.55 -4.84
N HIS A 93 -18.17 2.52 -3.92
CA HIS A 93 -18.27 1.81 -2.64
C HIS A 93 -18.12 2.70 -1.40
N VAL A 94 -17.90 4.00 -1.58
CA VAL A 94 -17.55 4.93 -0.50
C VAL A 94 -18.46 6.15 -0.54
N ILE A 95 -19.01 6.53 0.62
CA ILE A 95 -19.77 7.78 0.79
C ILE A 95 -18.95 8.72 1.67
N ALA A 96 -18.70 9.95 1.18
CA ALA A 96 -18.26 11.06 2.01
C ALA A 96 -19.49 11.73 2.63
N SER A 97 -19.57 11.89 3.95
CA SER A 97 -20.76 12.45 4.61
C SER A 97 -20.42 13.41 5.76
N GLN A 98 -21.34 14.36 6.03
CA GLN A 98 -21.48 14.95 7.36
C GLN A 98 -21.72 13.87 8.43
N ARG A 99 -21.56 14.22 9.72
CA ARG A 99 -21.97 13.32 10.80
C ARG A 99 -23.46 13.02 10.77
N LEU A 100 -23.80 11.81 11.22
CA LEU A 100 -25.17 11.44 11.54
C LEU A 100 -25.61 12.10 12.84
N SER A 101 -26.91 12.20 13.07
CA SER A 101 -27.45 12.61 14.37
C SER A 101 -28.81 11.97 14.63
N THR A 102 -29.21 11.89 15.90
CA THR A 102 -30.49 11.28 16.29
C THR A 102 -31.69 11.95 15.63
N SER A 103 -31.73 13.28 15.54
CA SER A 103 -32.82 13.97 14.85
C SER A 103 -32.91 13.62 13.35
N LEU A 104 -31.79 13.34 12.70
CA LEU A 104 -31.76 12.92 11.30
C LEU A 104 -32.23 11.46 11.13
N PHE A 105 -31.89 10.56 12.06
CA PHE A 105 -32.47 9.20 12.10
C PHE A 105 -33.99 9.19 12.33
N VAL A 106 -34.53 10.17 13.07
CA VAL A 106 -35.97 10.31 13.30
C VAL A 106 -36.69 10.95 12.09
N LYS A 107 -36.05 11.90 11.41
CA LYS A 107 -36.65 12.64 10.28
C LYS A 107 -36.54 11.90 8.94
N TYR A 108 -35.51 11.08 8.74
CA TYR A 108 -35.23 10.38 7.48
C TYR A 108 -35.00 8.87 7.71
N PRO A 109 -35.40 8.01 6.77
CA PRO A 109 -35.25 6.55 6.90
C PRO A 109 -33.80 6.10 6.59
N ILE A 110 -32.82 6.63 7.32
CA ILE A 110 -31.37 6.44 7.06
C ILE A 110 -30.97 4.96 7.04
N ILE A 111 -31.43 4.17 8.02
CA ILE A 111 -31.14 2.73 8.10
C ILE A 111 -31.70 1.96 6.90
N GLN A 112 -32.90 2.31 6.44
CA GLN A 112 -33.49 1.68 5.25
C GLN A 112 -32.67 2.04 4.01
N GLN A 113 -32.32 3.32 3.82
CA GLN A 113 -31.46 3.74 2.72
C GLN A 113 -30.08 3.05 2.74
N PHE A 114 -29.51 2.81 3.93
CA PHE A 114 -28.26 2.08 4.07
C PHE A 114 -28.41 0.64 3.57
N LYS A 115 -29.48 -0.08 3.99
CA LYS A 115 -29.77 -1.44 3.53
C LYS A 115 -29.98 -1.50 2.01
N GLU A 116 -30.81 -0.60 1.45
CA GLU A 116 -31.06 -0.49 0.01
C GLU A 116 -29.78 -0.23 -0.80
N LYS A 117 -28.92 0.68 -0.32
CA LYS A 117 -27.67 1.08 -0.99
C LYS A 117 -26.49 0.16 -0.64
N LYS A 118 -26.71 -0.88 0.16
CA LYS A 118 -25.71 -1.84 0.68
C LYS A 118 -24.57 -1.15 1.45
N VAL A 119 -24.88 -0.10 2.21
CA VAL A 119 -23.98 0.54 3.16
C VAL A 119 -24.01 -0.27 4.45
N THR A 120 -22.94 -1.02 4.70
CA THR A 120 -22.80 -1.98 5.81
C THR A 120 -21.74 -1.54 6.83
N GLY A 121 -21.09 -0.40 6.61
CA GLY A 121 -20.04 0.12 7.49
C GLY A 121 -20.08 1.64 7.61
N VAL A 122 -19.87 2.15 8.82
CA VAL A 122 -19.70 3.58 9.13
C VAL A 122 -18.35 3.80 9.82
N LEU A 123 -17.53 4.68 9.26
CA LEU A 123 -16.27 5.13 9.84
C LEU A 123 -16.45 6.55 10.40
N ASN A 124 -16.37 6.67 11.73
CA ASN A 124 -16.37 7.94 12.45
C ASN A 124 -14.93 8.40 12.71
N LEU A 125 -14.60 9.58 12.20
CA LEU A 125 -13.27 10.20 12.32
C LEU A 125 -13.20 11.28 13.42
N GLN A 126 -14.28 11.48 14.18
CA GLN A 126 -14.40 12.53 15.20
C GLN A 126 -13.88 12.11 16.57
N GLU A 127 -13.26 13.04 17.29
CA GLU A 127 -12.99 12.86 18.71
C GLU A 127 -14.28 12.97 19.53
N LYS A 128 -14.38 12.23 20.64
CA LYS A 128 -15.52 12.33 21.57
C LYS A 128 -15.62 13.75 22.11
N GLY A 129 -16.82 14.32 22.15
CA GLY A 129 -17.13 15.68 22.60
C GLY A 129 -16.85 16.80 21.58
N GLU A 130 -16.40 16.46 20.36
CA GLU A 130 -16.10 17.41 19.29
C GLU A 130 -17.38 18.04 18.70
N HIS A 131 -17.34 19.35 18.42
CA HIS A 131 -18.50 20.13 17.95
C HIS A 131 -19.74 19.93 18.84
N SER A 132 -19.54 19.96 20.15
CA SER A 132 -20.56 19.72 21.20
C SER A 132 -21.76 20.68 21.18
N HIS A 133 -21.63 21.82 20.51
CA HIS A 133 -22.65 22.85 20.40
C HIS A 133 -23.21 23.00 18.96
N CYS A 134 -22.73 22.19 18.01
CA CYS A 134 -23.26 22.18 16.64
C CYS A 134 -24.46 21.24 16.51
N GLY A 135 -25.42 21.62 15.67
CA GLY A 135 -26.59 20.82 15.35
C GLY A 135 -27.66 20.84 16.45
N PRO A 136 -28.87 20.34 16.16
CA PRO A 136 -29.99 20.35 17.11
C PRO A 136 -29.77 19.40 18.29
N ASP A 137 -29.03 18.31 18.07
CA ASP A 137 -28.79 17.25 19.06
C ASP A 137 -27.55 17.51 19.95
N GLY A 138 -26.58 18.30 19.48
CA GLY A 138 -25.29 18.50 20.16
C GLY A 138 -24.46 17.21 20.21
N VAL A 139 -23.97 16.84 21.40
CA VAL A 139 -23.34 15.54 21.68
C VAL A 139 -23.87 14.95 22.99
N TYR A 140 -24.10 13.64 23.01
CA TYR A 140 -24.57 12.93 24.21
C TYR A 140 -23.44 12.71 25.22
N ALA A 141 -23.78 12.77 26.52
CA ALA A 141 -22.82 12.56 27.60
C ALA A 141 -22.25 11.13 27.67
N ASN A 142 -23.02 10.11 27.24
CA ASN A 142 -22.63 8.70 27.32
C ASN A 142 -21.64 8.28 26.22
N CYS A 143 -21.86 8.68 24.96
CA CYS A 143 -21.01 8.29 23.82
C CYS A 143 -20.03 9.39 23.37
N GLY A 144 -20.32 10.66 23.64
CA GLY A 144 -19.55 11.81 23.16
C GLY A 144 -19.82 12.21 21.71
N TYR A 145 -20.85 11.68 21.07
CA TYR A 145 -21.20 11.96 19.66
C TYR A 145 -22.65 12.44 19.52
N SER A 146 -23.03 12.89 18.32
CA SER A 146 -24.38 13.36 17.96
C SER A 146 -25.42 12.24 17.75
N TYR A 147 -24.96 10.98 17.82
CA TYR A 147 -25.73 9.73 17.75
C TYR A 147 -24.95 8.63 18.49
N ASN A 148 -25.55 7.49 18.76
CA ASN A 148 -24.90 6.36 19.42
C ASN A 148 -24.65 5.22 18.42
N GLY A 149 -23.52 5.26 17.71
CA GLY A 149 -23.18 4.30 16.64
C GLY A 149 -23.44 2.82 17.00
N PRO A 150 -22.96 2.32 18.15
CA PRO A 150 -23.25 0.94 18.58
C PRO A 150 -24.74 0.62 18.74
N GLU A 151 -25.56 1.53 19.27
CA GLU A 151 -27.00 1.31 19.48
C GLU A 151 -27.85 1.58 18.23
N ASP A 152 -27.54 2.63 17.47
CA ASP A 152 -28.33 3.09 16.33
C ASP A 152 -27.99 2.33 15.01
N LEU A 153 -26.81 1.69 14.90
CA LEU A 153 -26.34 1.03 13.67
C LEU A 153 -26.16 -0.49 13.78
N MET A 154 -25.51 -0.99 14.84
CA MET A 154 -25.10 -2.41 14.91
C MET A 154 -26.26 -3.41 14.99
N PRO A 155 -27.41 -3.12 15.65
CA PRO A 155 -28.63 -3.96 15.59
C PRO A 155 -29.27 -4.06 14.19
N HIS A 156 -28.68 -3.41 13.19
CA HIS A 156 -29.14 -3.40 11.81
C HIS A 156 -28.08 -3.93 10.83
N ASP A 157 -27.10 -4.70 11.35
CA ASP A 157 -25.95 -5.28 10.64
C ASP A 157 -25.02 -4.25 9.98
N ILE A 158 -25.06 -3.00 10.47
CA ILE A 158 -24.16 -1.93 10.03
C ILE A 158 -23.01 -1.82 11.03
N ALA A 159 -21.82 -2.25 10.61
CA ALA A 159 -20.62 -2.15 11.42
C ALA A 159 -20.23 -0.68 11.66
N TYR A 160 -19.76 -0.38 12.86
CA TYR A 160 -19.35 0.97 13.25
C TYR A 160 -17.89 0.96 13.73
N TYR A 161 -17.09 1.89 13.21
CA TYR A 161 -15.64 1.96 13.44
C TYR A 161 -15.22 3.37 13.87
N GLU A 162 -14.48 3.49 14.97
CA GLU A 162 -13.93 4.76 15.47
C GLU A 162 -12.45 4.87 15.10
N PHE A 163 -12.09 5.87 14.28
CA PHE A 163 -10.70 6.23 13.95
C PHE A 163 -10.49 7.74 14.20
N PRO A 164 -10.55 8.20 15.45
CA PRO A 164 -10.52 9.62 15.80
C PRO A 164 -9.13 10.25 15.61
N TRP A 165 -9.10 11.51 15.18
CA TRP A 165 -7.97 12.42 15.40
C TRP A 165 -8.43 13.89 15.45
N PRO A 166 -7.64 14.80 16.04
CA PRO A 166 -8.07 16.17 16.34
C PRO A 166 -8.56 16.94 15.11
N ASP A 167 -9.65 17.69 15.29
CA ASP A 167 -10.25 18.44 14.19
C ASP A 167 -9.29 19.47 13.59
N MET A 168 -9.42 19.69 12.27
CA MET A 168 -8.54 20.54 11.46
C MET A 168 -7.05 20.12 11.41
N THR A 169 -6.65 19.00 12.04
CA THR A 169 -5.27 18.47 11.99
C THR A 169 -5.11 17.33 10.97
N ALA A 170 -3.87 16.85 10.83
CA ALA A 170 -3.53 15.65 10.06
C ALA A 170 -3.17 14.52 11.05
N PRO A 171 -3.58 13.26 10.76
CA PRO A 171 -3.32 12.11 11.63
C PRO A 171 -1.87 11.61 11.51
N GLU A 172 -1.53 10.55 12.25
CA GLU A 172 -0.31 9.78 12.00
C GLU A 172 -0.47 8.82 10.81
N GLN A 173 0.62 8.55 10.09
CA GLN A 173 0.64 7.68 8.92
C GLN A 173 0.15 6.26 9.25
N ASP A 174 0.59 5.70 10.38
CA ASP A 174 0.22 4.36 10.86
C ASP A 174 -1.27 4.25 11.23
N VAL A 175 -1.87 5.32 11.76
CA VAL A 175 -3.31 5.37 12.06
C VAL A 175 -4.11 5.31 10.76
N VAL A 176 -3.71 6.07 9.73
CA VAL A 176 -4.36 6.03 8.42
C VAL A 176 -4.14 4.68 7.73
N LEU A 177 -2.94 4.10 7.79
CA LEU A 177 -2.66 2.79 7.21
C LEU A 177 -3.60 1.71 7.78
N ARG A 178 -3.77 1.66 9.11
CA ARG A 178 -4.73 0.74 9.76
C ARG A 178 -6.18 1.04 9.37
N SER A 179 -6.56 2.32 9.31
CA SER A 179 -7.91 2.76 8.94
C SER A 179 -8.28 2.32 7.52
N VAL A 180 -7.39 2.54 6.53
CA VAL A 180 -7.65 2.16 5.14
C VAL A 180 -7.59 0.64 4.92
N GLN A 181 -6.84 -0.10 5.73
CA GLN A 181 -6.86 -1.58 5.72
C GLN A 181 -8.19 -2.15 6.23
N VAL A 182 -8.77 -1.57 7.29
CA VAL A 182 -10.11 -1.92 7.76
C VAL A 182 -11.17 -1.55 6.73
N MET A 183 -11.06 -0.36 6.14
CA MET A 183 -11.95 0.11 5.08
C MET A 183 -11.90 -0.77 3.83
N ASP A 184 -10.71 -1.14 3.35
CA ASP A 184 -10.52 -2.03 2.20
C ASP A 184 -11.00 -3.47 2.47
N TYR A 185 -10.77 -3.99 3.67
CA TYR A 185 -11.34 -5.27 4.09
C TYR A 185 -12.87 -5.23 4.09
N HIS A 186 -13.47 -4.17 4.63
CA HIS A 186 -14.92 -4.01 4.66
C HIS A 186 -15.50 -3.92 3.23
N VAL A 187 -14.92 -3.08 2.38
CA VAL A 187 -15.36 -2.90 0.97
C VAL A 187 -15.30 -4.20 0.18
N LYS A 188 -14.26 -5.02 0.37
CA LYS A 188 -14.11 -6.28 -0.37
C LYS A 188 -14.97 -7.44 0.13
N ASN A 189 -15.41 -7.42 1.39
CA ASN A 189 -15.99 -8.61 2.04
C ASN A 189 -17.38 -8.41 2.67
N LYS A 190 -17.83 -7.16 2.88
CA LYS A 190 -19.03 -6.86 3.67
C LYS A 190 -20.01 -5.95 2.93
N GLY A 191 -19.52 -4.93 2.23
CA GLY A 191 -20.36 -4.00 1.48
C GLY A 191 -19.77 -2.59 1.46
N LYS A 192 -20.61 -1.59 1.25
CA LYS A 192 -20.18 -0.20 1.08
C LYS A 192 -19.98 0.51 2.43
N VAL A 193 -19.13 1.53 2.44
CA VAL A 193 -18.76 2.27 3.65
C VAL A 193 -19.15 3.74 3.54
N LEU A 194 -19.67 4.31 4.63
CA LEU A 194 -19.83 5.75 4.81
C LEU A 194 -18.73 6.25 5.75
N VAL A 195 -18.06 7.33 5.38
CA VAL A 195 -16.97 7.95 6.15
C VAL A 195 -17.36 9.37 6.52
N HIS A 196 -17.34 9.71 7.81
CA HIS A 196 -17.70 11.05 8.28
C HIS A 196 -16.73 11.63 9.31
N CYS A 197 -16.57 12.95 9.26
CA CYS A 197 -16.14 13.77 10.39
C CYS A 197 -17.34 14.65 10.80
N HIS A 198 -17.13 15.92 11.17
CA HIS A 198 -18.23 16.87 11.37
C HIS A 198 -18.96 17.20 10.04
N ALA A 199 -18.33 17.96 9.15
CA ALA A 199 -18.93 18.43 7.89
C ALA A 199 -18.71 17.50 6.66
N GLY A 200 -17.89 16.46 6.79
CA GLY A 200 -17.62 15.54 5.67
C GLY A 200 -16.74 16.11 4.56
N LEU A 201 -15.78 16.98 4.88
CA LEU A 201 -14.91 17.68 3.91
C LEU A 201 -13.42 17.41 4.14
N GLY A 202 -12.81 17.96 5.19
CA GLY A 202 -11.37 17.87 5.44
C GLY A 202 -10.90 16.45 5.79
N ARG A 203 -11.21 15.97 7.00
CA ARG A 203 -10.77 14.64 7.49
C ARG A 203 -11.35 13.49 6.68
N THR A 204 -12.64 13.57 6.32
CA THR A 204 -13.30 12.62 5.41
C THR A 204 -12.60 12.56 4.04
N GLY A 205 -12.36 13.70 3.40
CA GLY A 205 -11.70 13.74 2.09
C GLY A 205 -10.28 13.18 2.13
N LEU A 206 -9.50 13.52 3.17
CA LEU A 206 -8.16 12.98 3.40
C LEU A 206 -8.18 11.46 3.54
N MET A 207 -9.06 10.90 4.40
CA MET A 207 -9.15 9.46 4.62
C MET A 207 -9.55 8.71 3.34
N ILE A 208 -10.52 9.24 2.57
CA ILE A 208 -10.97 8.63 1.32
C ILE A 208 -9.89 8.71 0.23
N ALA A 209 -9.14 9.81 0.13
CA ALA A 209 -8.02 9.92 -0.79
C ALA A 209 -6.91 8.91 -0.44
N CYS A 210 -6.51 8.82 0.83
CA CYS A 210 -5.57 7.80 1.31
C CYS A 210 -6.09 6.38 1.03
N TYR A 211 -7.38 6.11 1.23
CA TYR A 211 -8.00 4.83 0.87
C TYR A 211 -7.82 4.50 -0.62
N TYR A 212 -7.95 5.46 -1.53
CA TYR A 212 -7.75 5.20 -2.96
C TYR A 212 -6.28 5.04 -3.37
N VAL A 213 -5.35 5.81 -2.78
CA VAL A 213 -3.90 5.56 -2.91
C VAL A 213 -3.54 4.16 -2.40
N TYR A 214 -4.19 3.69 -1.34
CA TYR A 214 -3.97 2.37 -0.78
C TYR A 214 -4.57 1.25 -1.66
N SER A 215 -5.87 1.32 -1.96
CA SER A 215 -6.68 0.22 -2.54
C SER A 215 -6.59 0.11 -4.07
N ARG A 216 -6.53 1.24 -4.77
CA ARG A 216 -6.43 1.31 -6.26
C ARG A 216 -5.00 1.55 -6.76
N HIS A 217 -4.08 1.86 -5.84
CA HIS A 217 -2.68 2.17 -6.14
C HIS A 217 -2.49 3.39 -7.07
N ILE A 218 -3.46 4.31 -7.12
CA ILE A 218 -3.35 5.55 -7.91
C ILE A 218 -2.45 6.59 -7.21
N PRO A 219 -1.94 7.62 -7.90
CA PRO A 219 -1.22 8.73 -7.29
C PRO A 219 -2.09 9.53 -6.31
N SER A 220 -1.44 10.15 -5.32
CA SER A 220 -2.06 11.08 -4.37
C SER A 220 -2.89 12.17 -5.05
N GLN A 221 -2.33 12.81 -6.08
CA GLN A 221 -2.97 13.90 -6.83
C GLN A 221 -4.22 13.43 -7.59
N GLU A 222 -4.21 12.21 -8.14
CA GLU A 222 -5.39 11.60 -8.79
C GLU A 222 -6.48 11.27 -7.76
N ALA A 223 -6.09 10.75 -6.58
CA ALA A 223 -7.02 10.49 -5.48
C ALA A 223 -7.63 11.78 -4.90
N ILE A 224 -6.85 12.85 -4.78
CA ILE A 224 -7.30 14.19 -4.37
C ILE A 224 -8.29 14.76 -5.38
N ALA A 225 -8.00 14.63 -6.68
CA ALA A 225 -8.89 15.09 -7.75
C ALA A 225 -10.24 14.36 -7.73
N LEU A 226 -10.23 13.03 -7.70
CA LEU A 226 -11.44 12.19 -7.60
C LEU A 226 -12.33 12.56 -6.41
N VAL A 227 -11.72 12.81 -5.25
CA VAL A 227 -12.44 13.23 -4.03
C VAL A 227 -13.04 14.63 -4.20
N ARG A 228 -12.33 15.59 -4.81
CA ARG A 228 -12.81 16.97 -4.98
C ARG A 228 -13.87 17.13 -6.07
N GLU A 229 -13.79 16.34 -7.13
CA GLU A 229 -14.79 16.29 -8.20
C GLU A 229 -16.15 15.82 -7.66
N THR A 230 -16.15 14.76 -6.87
CA THR A 230 -17.37 14.16 -6.29
C THR A 230 -17.84 14.85 -4.99
N ARG A 231 -16.94 15.51 -4.26
CA ARG A 231 -17.21 16.26 -3.03
C ARG A 231 -16.53 17.64 -3.08
N PRO A 232 -17.13 18.65 -3.75
CA PRO A 232 -16.57 19.98 -3.84
C PRO A 232 -16.21 20.58 -2.46
N GLY A 233 -15.01 21.16 -2.37
CA GLY A 233 -14.48 21.70 -1.10
C GLY A 233 -13.88 20.65 -0.15
N ALA A 234 -13.83 19.36 -0.49
CA ALA A 234 -13.08 18.37 0.27
C ALA A 234 -11.55 18.60 0.20
N ILE A 235 -10.84 18.11 1.23
CA ILE A 235 -9.38 18.30 1.39
C ILE A 235 -9.07 19.81 1.42
N GLN A 236 -9.51 20.44 2.51
CA GLN A 236 -9.69 21.90 2.66
C GLN A 236 -8.38 22.68 2.80
N THR A 237 -7.27 22.03 3.14
CA THR A 237 -5.98 22.71 3.40
C THR A 237 -4.83 22.10 2.61
N LYS A 238 -3.80 22.91 2.32
CA LYS A 238 -2.54 22.42 1.72
C LYS A 238 -1.89 21.32 2.57
N ARG A 239 -2.01 21.39 3.89
CA ARG A 239 -1.50 20.38 4.84
C ARG A 239 -2.20 19.03 4.69
N GLN A 240 -3.52 19.03 4.42
CA GLN A 240 -4.27 17.81 4.16
C GLN A 240 -3.91 17.18 2.81
N ALA A 241 -3.68 17.99 1.76
CA ALA A 241 -3.20 17.49 0.48
C ALA A 241 -1.79 16.88 0.60
N GLN A 242 -0.85 17.61 1.21
CA GLN A 242 0.51 17.14 1.49
C GLN A 242 0.52 15.84 2.30
N PHE A 243 -0.39 15.66 3.26
CA PHE A 243 -0.48 14.41 4.01
C PHE A 243 -0.78 13.20 3.10
N VAL A 244 -1.60 13.36 2.05
CA VAL A 244 -1.87 12.27 1.08
C VAL A 244 -0.63 11.97 0.23
N ASP A 245 0.15 13.00 -0.15
CA ASP A 245 1.45 12.83 -0.81
C ASP A 245 2.45 12.09 0.10
N ASP A 246 2.51 12.46 1.38
CA ASP A 246 3.38 11.84 2.38
C ASP A 246 2.95 10.38 2.67
N PHE A 247 1.66 10.08 2.61
CA PHE A 247 1.10 8.73 2.72
C PHE A 247 1.45 7.86 1.50
N GLU A 248 1.41 8.39 0.27
CA GLU A 248 1.94 7.69 -0.91
C GLU A 248 3.43 7.36 -0.73
N GLN A 249 4.23 8.32 -0.25
CA GLN A 249 5.66 8.12 0.02
C GLN A 249 5.94 7.14 1.17
N HIS A 250 5.11 7.13 2.21
CA HIS A 250 5.18 6.14 3.29
C HIS A 250 4.90 4.73 2.76
N LEU A 251 3.83 4.56 1.99
CA LEU A 251 3.50 3.29 1.34
C LEU A 251 4.62 2.83 0.39
N TRP A 252 5.17 3.72 -0.43
CA TRP A 252 6.29 3.43 -1.33
C TRP A 252 7.53 2.92 -0.57
N ARG A 253 7.89 3.53 0.55
CA ARG A 253 9.00 3.05 1.42
C ARG A 253 8.74 1.65 1.99
N LEU A 254 7.49 1.33 2.31
CA LEU A 254 7.11 0.00 2.79
C LEU A 254 7.04 -1.05 1.65
N SER A 255 6.75 -0.65 0.41
CA SER A 255 6.66 -1.55 -0.76
C SER A 255 7.89 -1.55 -1.67
N GLN A 256 8.98 -0.89 -1.28
CA GLN A 256 10.22 -0.84 -2.04
C GLN A 256 10.86 -2.23 -2.13
N ALA A 257 10.77 -2.86 -3.31
CA ALA A 257 11.40 -4.13 -3.64
C ALA A 257 12.79 -3.93 -4.23
N PHE A 258 12.94 -2.94 -5.12
CA PHE A 258 14.18 -2.61 -5.81
C PHE A 258 14.76 -1.30 -5.28
N ARG A 259 16.10 -1.22 -5.25
CA ARG A 259 16.79 0.05 -5.02
C ARG A 259 16.54 1.00 -6.19
N VAL A 260 16.34 2.28 -5.86
CA VAL A 260 16.37 3.42 -6.78
C VAL A 260 17.46 4.34 -6.23
N GLU A 261 18.22 4.97 -7.13
CA GLU A 261 19.62 5.43 -6.97
C GLU A 261 19.95 6.40 -5.82
N ILE A 262 18.95 6.82 -5.03
CA ILE A 262 19.07 7.79 -3.92
C ILE A 262 18.48 7.20 -2.62
N SER A 263 18.68 5.91 -2.37
CA SER A 263 18.09 5.22 -1.21
C SER A 263 19.09 4.32 -0.49
N ASP A 264 19.61 4.81 0.64
CA ASP A 264 20.44 4.05 1.60
C ASP A 264 19.70 2.90 2.29
N ALA A 265 18.47 2.62 1.89
CA ALA A 265 17.73 1.47 2.37
C ALA A 265 18.54 0.20 2.12
N LEU A 266 18.96 -0.42 3.22
CA LEU A 266 19.23 -1.85 3.23
C LEU A 266 17.92 -2.53 2.79
N ILE A 267 18.02 -3.42 1.80
CA ILE A 267 16.93 -4.26 1.33
C ILE A 267 17.50 -5.68 1.36
N ASP A 268 16.91 -6.51 2.21
CA ASP A 268 17.11 -7.96 2.26
C ASP A 268 15.73 -8.63 2.31
N VAL A 269 15.68 -9.95 2.12
CA VAL A 269 14.42 -10.71 2.09
C VAL A 269 13.62 -10.57 3.40
N ASN A 270 14.28 -10.59 4.56
CA ASN A 270 13.61 -10.53 5.85
C ASN A 270 13.00 -9.15 6.10
N LEU A 271 13.75 -8.08 5.84
CA LEU A 271 13.25 -6.71 5.97
C LEU A 271 12.15 -6.40 4.96
N PHE A 272 12.25 -6.89 3.72
CA PHE A 272 11.16 -6.76 2.74
C PHE A 272 9.88 -7.45 3.24
N ILE A 273 9.98 -8.69 3.74
CA ILE A 273 8.82 -9.42 4.28
C ILE A 273 8.24 -8.74 5.53
N GLN A 274 9.08 -8.16 6.41
CA GLN A 274 8.61 -7.38 7.55
C GLN A 274 7.79 -6.16 7.11
N ARG A 275 8.30 -5.36 6.16
CA ARG A 275 7.58 -4.19 5.62
C ARG A 275 6.31 -4.60 4.86
N GLN A 276 6.36 -5.66 4.05
CA GLN A 276 5.18 -6.20 3.36
C GLN A 276 4.06 -6.59 4.33
N ARG A 277 4.40 -7.14 5.51
CA ARG A 277 3.43 -7.49 6.56
C ARG A 277 2.77 -6.29 7.23
N LEU A 278 3.34 -5.09 7.14
CA LEU A 278 2.68 -3.85 7.57
C LEU A 278 1.67 -3.36 6.52
N VAL A 279 1.94 -3.62 5.24
CA VAL A 279 1.09 -3.17 4.12
C VAL A 279 -0.07 -4.14 3.85
N LEU A 280 0.16 -5.45 3.87
CA LEU A 280 -0.86 -6.47 3.57
C LEU A 280 -1.75 -6.78 4.78
N HIS A 281 -3.03 -6.99 4.51
CA HIS A 281 -4.10 -7.28 5.47
C HIS A 281 -5.03 -8.37 4.91
N GLY A 282 -5.96 -8.86 5.75
CA GLY A 282 -6.87 -9.95 5.38
C GLY A 282 -6.15 -11.22 4.89
N GLU A 283 -6.77 -11.97 3.99
CA GLU A 283 -6.22 -13.21 3.42
C GLU A 283 -4.83 -13.04 2.82
N LYS A 284 -4.55 -11.90 2.18
CA LYS A 284 -3.23 -11.61 1.61
C LYS A 284 -2.14 -11.60 2.67
N SER A 285 -2.41 -11.13 3.88
CA SER A 285 -1.43 -11.15 4.97
C SER A 285 -1.03 -12.56 5.42
N ASP A 286 -1.93 -13.54 5.24
CA ASP A 286 -1.71 -14.94 5.59
C ASP A 286 -1.05 -15.75 4.47
N LEU A 287 -1.51 -15.55 3.23
CA LEU A 287 -0.94 -16.20 2.05
C LEU A 287 0.51 -15.74 1.79
N TYR A 288 0.77 -14.44 1.94
CA TYR A 288 2.08 -13.82 1.67
C TYR A 288 2.91 -13.57 2.94
N ARG A 289 2.64 -14.33 4.02
CA ARG A 289 3.31 -14.17 5.32
C ARG A 289 4.84 -14.40 5.27
N TYR A 290 5.32 -15.21 4.32
CA TYR A 290 6.72 -15.62 4.21
C TYR A 290 7.31 -15.54 2.79
N VAL A 291 6.56 -15.00 1.81
CA VAL A 291 7.02 -14.84 0.42
C VAL A 291 6.61 -13.47 -0.14
N PRO A 292 7.42 -12.84 -1.02
CA PRO A 292 7.09 -11.56 -1.63
C PRO A 292 5.90 -11.72 -2.58
N MET A 293 4.85 -10.93 -2.39
CA MET A 293 3.64 -10.99 -3.21
C MET A 293 3.95 -10.65 -4.67
N PHE A 294 4.76 -9.61 -4.92
CA PHE A 294 5.10 -9.21 -6.29
C PHE A 294 5.88 -10.33 -7.01
N LEU A 295 6.88 -10.94 -6.35
CA LEU A 295 7.66 -12.05 -6.89
C LEU A 295 6.77 -13.26 -7.20
N HIS A 296 5.88 -13.63 -6.27
CA HIS A 296 4.91 -14.69 -6.49
C HIS A 296 4.03 -14.43 -7.72
N THR A 297 3.54 -13.20 -7.91
CA THR A 297 2.72 -12.86 -9.07
C THR A 297 3.51 -12.88 -10.39
N VAL A 298 4.79 -12.49 -10.38
CA VAL A 298 5.71 -12.63 -11.53
C VAL A 298 5.93 -14.10 -11.88
N LEU A 299 6.19 -14.95 -10.88
CA LEU A 299 6.41 -16.37 -11.09
C LEU A 299 5.14 -17.09 -11.57
N CYS A 300 3.96 -16.75 -11.04
CA CYS A 300 2.68 -17.27 -11.55
C CYS A 300 2.46 -16.89 -13.02
N ARG A 301 2.79 -15.64 -13.40
CA ARG A 301 2.67 -15.19 -14.79
C ARG A 301 3.67 -15.90 -15.71
N LEU A 302 4.90 -16.14 -15.27
CA LEU A 302 5.87 -16.96 -15.99
C LEU A 302 5.34 -18.39 -16.20
N VAL A 303 4.96 -19.08 -15.12
CA VAL A 303 4.41 -20.45 -15.16
C VAL A 303 3.18 -20.53 -16.09
N GLN A 304 2.32 -19.52 -16.11
CA GLN A 304 1.20 -19.44 -17.04
C GLN A 304 1.65 -19.31 -18.51
N LEU A 305 2.56 -18.38 -18.81
CA LEU A 305 3.02 -18.09 -20.18
C LEU A 305 3.83 -19.24 -20.79
N THR A 306 4.57 -19.97 -19.96
CA THR A 306 5.42 -21.09 -20.39
C THR A 306 4.68 -22.44 -20.37
N LYS A 307 3.47 -22.49 -19.83
CA LYS A 307 2.64 -23.71 -19.75
C LYS A 307 2.49 -24.31 -21.16
N ASP A 308 2.92 -25.56 -21.30
CA ASP A 308 2.89 -26.33 -22.55
C ASP A 308 3.60 -25.65 -23.75
N ASN A 309 4.51 -24.70 -23.49
CA ASN A 309 5.28 -23.98 -24.51
C ASN A 309 6.79 -24.08 -24.25
N LEU A 310 7.45 -24.98 -24.99
CA LEU A 310 8.88 -25.29 -24.83
C LEU A 310 9.80 -24.11 -25.23
N GLU A 311 9.42 -23.32 -26.24
CA GLU A 311 10.20 -22.17 -26.70
C GLU A 311 10.24 -21.08 -25.62
N LEU A 312 9.07 -20.68 -25.11
CA LEU A 312 8.97 -19.71 -24.02
C LEU A 312 9.60 -20.23 -22.73
N SER A 313 9.51 -21.54 -22.46
CA SER A 313 10.19 -22.17 -21.31
C SER A 313 11.71 -22.08 -21.41
N THR A 314 12.27 -22.40 -22.58
CA THR A 314 13.70 -22.32 -22.86
C THR A 314 14.19 -20.87 -22.77
N ARG A 315 13.44 -19.93 -23.36
CA ARG A 315 13.73 -18.50 -23.31
C ARG A 315 13.69 -17.95 -21.89
N ALA A 316 12.67 -18.28 -21.09
CA ALA A 316 12.58 -17.89 -19.69
C ALA A 316 13.83 -18.31 -18.89
N MET A 317 14.32 -19.52 -19.12
CA MET A 317 15.55 -20.03 -18.48
C MET A 317 16.83 -19.32 -18.94
N GLN A 318 16.96 -18.98 -20.22
CA GLN A 318 18.13 -18.27 -20.76
C GLN A 318 18.22 -16.81 -20.30
N TYR A 319 17.08 -16.16 -20.03
CA TYR A 319 17.02 -14.75 -19.63
C TYR A 319 17.22 -14.50 -18.12
N LEU A 320 17.66 -15.52 -17.38
CA LEU A 320 18.07 -15.37 -15.97
C LEU A 320 19.48 -14.78 -15.81
N GLY A 321 20.36 -14.92 -16.81
CA GLY A 321 21.75 -14.45 -16.74
C GLY A 321 21.91 -12.93 -16.70
N PRO A 322 22.99 -12.38 -16.11
CA PRO A 322 23.21 -10.93 -16.06
C PRO A 322 23.44 -10.33 -17.45
N SER A 323 24.08 -11.06 -18.36
CA SER A 323 24.31 -10.66 -19.76
C SER A 323 23.05 -10.68 -20.63
N SER A 324 21.95 -11.24 -20.12
CA SER A 324 20.66 -11.34 -20.82
C SER A 324 19.72 -10.16 -20.49
N ALA A 325 20.24 -9.04 -19.98
CA ALA A 325 19.44 -7.91 -19.52
C ALA A 325 18.57 -7.31 -20.64
N PRO A 326 17.24 -7.20 -20.45
CA PRO A 326 16.39 -6.32 -21.26
C PRO A 326 16.86 -4.85 -21.19
N GLY A 327 16.46 -4.04 -22.16
CA GLY A 327 16.85 -2.62 -22.22
C GLY A 327 16.54 -1.85 -20.92
N ASP A 328 17.51 -1.06 -20.45
CA ASP A 328 17.47 -0.48 -19.10
C ASP A 328 16.24 0.39 -18.82
N ALA A 329 15.78 1.17 -19.81
CA ALA A 329 14.54 1.95 -19.70
C ALA A 329 13.31 1.08 -19.36
N THR A 330 13.22 -0.14 -19.91
CA THR A 330 12.15 -1.10 -19.61
C THR A 330 12.29 -1.65 -18.20
N LEU A 331 13.51 -2.00 -17.78
CA LEU A 331 13.77 -2.50 -16.43
C LEU A 331 13.51 -1.42 -15.37
N SER A 332 13.99 -0.21 -15.58
CA SER A 332 13.76 0.96 -14.72
C SER A 332 12.25 1.24 -14.56
N ALA A 333 11.50 1.27 -15.66
CA ALA A 333 10.04 1.40 -15.62
C ALA A 333 9.36 0.27 -14.81
N CYS A 334 9.80 -0.98 -14.99
CA CYS A 334 9.28 -2.12 -14.21
C CYS A 334 9.60 -2.01 -12.72
N ARG A 335 10.85 -1.70 -12.35
CA ARG A 335 11.31 -1.51 -10.97
C ARG A 335 10.52 -0.40 -10.27
N ILE A 336 10.33 0.74 -10.93
CA ILE A 336 9.53 1.88 -10.43
C ILE A 336 8.07 1.47 -10.25
N ALA A 337 7.47 0.77 -11.23
CA ALA A 337 6.10 0.31 -11.15
C ALA A 337 5.88 -0.71 -10.02
N ILE A 338 6.83 -1.63 -9.79
CA ILE A 338 6.77 -2.61 -8.70
C ILE A 338 6.86 -1.88 -7.35
N ASN A 339 7.85 -1.00 -7.17
CA ASN A 339 8.02 -0.22 -5.94
C ASN A 339 6.79 0.64 -5.60
N ARG A 340 6.09 1.17 -6.62
CA ARG A 340 4.85 1.95 -6.46
C ARG A 340 3.58 1.09 -6.36
N ARG A 341 3.68 -0.25 -6.40
CA ARG A 341 2.55 -1.21 -6.44
C ARG A 341 1.64 -1.03 -7.68
N ARG A 342 2.15 -0.42 -8.74
CA ARG A 342 1.47 -0.14 -10.02
C ARG A 342 1.79 -1.14 -11.13
N PHE A 343 2.62 -2.15 -10.86
CA PHE A 343 3.03 -3.15 -11.85
C PHE A 343 1.91 -4.13 -12.20
N LYS A 344 1.26 -3.91 -13.35
CA LYS A 344 0.22 -4.78 -13.92
C LYS A 344 0.85 -6.00 -14.61
N VAL A 345 1.38 -6.92 -13.82
CA VAL A 345 2.09 -8.12 -14.28
C VAL A 345 1.30 -8.96 -15.31
N GLN A 346 -0.03 -8.99 -15.19
CA GLN A 346 -0.93 -9.67 -16.13
C GLN A 346 -0.89 -9.10 -17.55
N ASN A 347 -0.46 -7.85 -17.73
CA ASN A 347 -0.29 -7.20 -19.03
C ASN A 347 1.09 -7.49 -19.66
N VAL A 348 2.02 -8.10 -18.92
CA VAL A 348 3.35 -8.46 -19.42
C VAL A 348 3.29 -9.84 -20.06
N SER A 349 3.66 -9.94 -21.33
CA SER A 349 3.79 -11.20 -22.09
C SER A 349 5.24 -11.62 -22.31
N ASP A 350 6.20 -10.71 -22.19
CA ASP A 350 7.61 -11.02 -22.40
C ASP A 350 8.21 -11.76 -21.20
N VAL A 351 8.39 -13.08 -21.38
CA VAL A 351 9.05 -13.97 -20.42
C VAL A 351 10.50 -13.57 -20.15
N SER A 352 11.15 -12.84 -21.07
CA SER A 352 12.52 -12.32 -20.93
C SER A 352 12.59 -11.31 -19.78
N VAL A 353 11.69 -10.32 -19.79
CA VAL A 353 11.58 -9.28 -18.76
C VAL A 353 11.19 -9.89 -17.42
N LEU A 354 10.17 -10.76 -17.40
CA LEU A 354 9.70 -11.39 -16.18
C LEU A 354 10.77 -12.28 -15.52
N SER A 355 11.53 -13.06 -16.31
CA SER A 355 12.59 -13.92 -15.78
C SER A 355 13.78 -13.10 -15.29
N PHE A 356 14.19 -12.06 -16.03
CA PHE A 356 15.27 -11.18 -15.58
C PHE A 356 14.91 -10.49 -14.27
N LEU A 357 13.68 -9.97 -14.11
CA LEU A 357 13.20 -9.32 -12.88
C LEU A 357 13.27 -10.22 -11.63
N VAL A 358 13.16 -11.54 -11.77
CA VAL A 358 13.32 -12.48 -10.65
C VAL A 358 14.76 -12.43 -10.11
N CYS A 359 15.76 -12.61 -10.98
CA CYS A 359 17.17 -12.54 -10.57
C CYS A 359 17.60 -11.12 -10.21
N ASP A 360 17.14 -10.11 -10.95
CA ASP A 360 17.44 -8.70 -10.75
C ASP A 360 17.05 -8.24 -9.34
N TRP A 361 15.94 -8.75 -8.79
CA TRP A 361 15.55 -8.45 -7.43
C TRP A 361 16.62 -8.88 -6.41
N PHE A 362 17.05 -10.15 -6.44
CA PHE A 362 18.11 -10.66 -5.56
C PHE A 362 19.46 -9.95 -5.79
N ARG A 363 19.80 -9.65 -7.05
CA ARG A 363 21.00 -8.88 -7.44
C ARG A 363 21.00 -7.46 -6.85
N SER A 364 19.83 -6.82 -6.81
CA SER A 364 19.65 -5.44 -6.34
C SER A 364 19.61 -5.30 -4.81
N MET A 365 19.57 -6.40 -4.07
CA MET A 365 19.56 -6.38 -2.60
C MET A 365 20.86 -5.83 -2.02
N ALA A 366 20.77 -5.30 -0.80
CA ALA A 366 21.92 -4.82 -0.03
C ALA A 366 22.79 -5.98 0.48
N ALA A 367 22.13 -7.00 1.02
CA ALA A 367 22.71 -8.26 1.46
C ALA A 367 22.16 -9.39 0.58
N PRO A 368 22.95 -10.44 0.30
CA PRO A 368 22.46 -11.62 -0.40
C PRO A 368 21.33 -12.29 0.39
N ALA A 369 20.47 -13.04 -0.31
CA ALA A 369 19.44 -13.86 0.34
C ALA A 369 20.04 -15.08 1.07
N LEU A 370 21.19 -15.57 0.62
CA LEU A 370 22.01 -16.56 1.30
C LEU A 370 23.30 -15.88 1.78
N SER A 371 23.58 -15.90 3.08
CA SER A 371 24.81 -15.34 3.62
C SER A 371 26.03 -16.21 3.26
N VAL A 372 27.24 -15.73 3.59
CA VAL A 372 28.46 -16.54 3.44
C VAL A 372 28.39 -17.75 4.37
N GLU A 373 27.88 -17.56 5.58
CA GLU A 373 27.68 -18.58 6.61
C GLU A 373 26.63 -19.63 6.18
N ASP A 374 25.53 -19.21 5.54
CA ASP A 374 24.56 -20.13 4.93
C ASP A 374 25.24 -21.04 3.88
N CYS A 375 26.09 -20.44 3.04
CA CYS A 375 26.82 -21.16 1.99
C CYS A 375 27.88 -22.12 2.57
N ASP A 376 28.60 -21.69 3.62
CA ASP A 376 29.55 -22.54 4.33
C ASP A 376 28.89 -23.78 4.94
N GLU A 377 27.71 -23.62 5.54
CA GLU A 377 26.95 -24.74 6.10
C GLU A 377 26.44 -25.70 5.01
N ILE A 378 26.01 -25.19 3.85
CA ILE A 378 25.67 -26.01 2.68
C ILE A 378 26.88 -26.81 2.19
N VAL A 379 28.06 -26.19 2.14
CA VAL A 379 29.32 -26.87 1.78
C VAL A 379 29.70 -27.93 2.82
N ARG A 380 29.57 -27.65 4.12
CA ARG A 380 29.79 -28.63 5.21
C ARG A 380 28.83 -29.82 5.08
N TYR A 381 27.54 -29.56 4.80
CA TYR A 381 26.55 -30.59 4.54
C TYR A 381 26.94 -31.48 3.36
N LYS A 382 27.26 -30.91 2.19
CA LYS A 382 27.64 -31.68 0.98
C LYS A 382 28.94 -32.48 1.17
N ARG A 383 29.92 -31.96 1.93
CA ARG A 383 31.14 -32.71 2.30
C ARG A 383 30.86 -33.94 3.17
N ASN A 384 29.81 -33.90 4.00
CA ASN A 384 29.48 -34.93 4.98
C ASN A 384 28.23 -35.75 4.60
N TYR A 385 27.74 -35.64 3.35
CA TYR A 385 26.43 -36.18 2.97
C TYR A 385 26.48 -37.68 2.68
N PHE A 386 25.68 -38.45 3.42
CA PHE A 386 25.54 -39.91 3.29
C PHE A 386 24.16 -40.35 2.71
N GLY A 387 23.45 -39.48 1.98
CA GLY A 387 22.37 -39.92 1.09
C GLY A 387 20.92 -39.95 1.64
N GLN A 388 20.59 -39.27 2.75
CA GLN A 388 19.24 -39.33 3.33
C GLN A 388 18.39 -38.06 3.09
N GLN A 389 17.27 -38.20 2.38
CA GLN A 389 16.37 -37.10 2.01
C GLN A 389 15.68 -36.41 3.20
N GLU A 390 15.42 -37.14 4.29
CA GLU A 390 14.79 -36.55 5.49
C GLU A 390 15.73 -35.60 6.24
N GLN A 391 17.05 -35.86 6.17
CA GLN A 391 18.08 -34.96 6.69
C GLN A 391 18.11 -33.64 5.91
N LEU A 392 18.03 -33.68 4.57
CA LEU A 392 18.02 -32.49 3.71
C LEU A 392 16.98 -31.44 4.15
N LEU A 393 15.75 -31.88 4.44
CA LEU A 393 14.67 -30.96 4.86
C LEU A 393 14.88 -30.40 6.28
N GLN A 394 15.61 -31.10 7.15
CA GLN A 394 16.00 -30.61 8.47
C GLN A 394 17.15 -29.60 8.36
N GLU A 395 18.14 -29.89 7.53
CA GLU A 395 19.29 -29.04 7.26
C GLU A 395 18.89 -27.71 6.58
N ILE A 396 18.04 -27.76 5.55
CA ILE A 396 17.45 -26.55 4.95
C ILE A 396 16.68 -25.72 6.01
N ARG A 397 16.11 -26.35 7.05
CA ARG A 397 15.42 -25.62 8.14
C ARG A 397 16.37 -25.04 9.18
N ARG A 398 17.53 -25.69 9.42
CA ARG A 398 18.58 -25.29 10.35
C ARG A 398 19.39 -24.11 9.80
N ILE A 399 19.78 -24.21 8.53
CA ILE A 399 20.59 -23.22 7.83
C ILE A 399 19.70 -22.02 7.45
N ILE A 400 18.69 -22.24 6.60
CA ILE A 400 18.02 -21.14 5.91
C ILE A 400 16.80 -20.64 6.69
N SER A 401 16.84 -19.36 7.05
CA SER A 401 15.75 -18.65 7.73
C SER A 401 14.40 -18.81 7.01
N LYS A 402 13.30 -18.87 7.78
CA LYS A 402 11.97 -19.23 7.25
C LYS A 402 11.50 -18.36 6.06
N PRO A 403 11.66 -17.02 6.05
CA PRO A 403 11.26 -16.19 4.91
C PRO A 403 12.13 -16.44 3.67
N VAL A 404 13.46 -16.50 3.84
CA VAL A 404 14.41 -16.81 2.75
C VAL A 404 14.09 -18.18 2.15
N ARG A 405 13.94 -19.21 2.98
CA ARG A 405 13.67 -20.59 2.56
C ARG A 405 12.42 -20.72 1.70
N HIS A 406 11.33 -20.07 2.09
CA HIS A 406 10.09 -20.11 1.30
C HIS A 406 10.16 -19.22 0.06
N THR A 407 10.91 -18.13 0.10
CA THR A 407 11.12 -17.24 -1.06
C THR A 407 11.98 -17.92 -2.14
N ILE A 408 13.12 -18.51 -1.76
CA ILE A 408 13.99 -19.27 -2.67
C ILE A 408 13.30 -20.55 -3.14
N GLY A 409 12.65 -21.30 -2.23
CA GLY A 409 11.90 -22.52 -2.59
C GLY A 409 10.77 -22.25 -3.59
N LEU A 410 10.08 -21.11 -3.48
CA LEU A 410 9.08 -20.67 -4.46
C LEU A 410 9.71 -20.42 -5.84
N VAL A 411 10.84 -19.72 -5.92
CA VAL A 411 11.55 -19.45 -7.18
C VAL A 411 12.04 -20.76 -7.82
N ILE A 412 12.68 -21.63 -7.05
CA ILE A 412 13.16 -22.94 -7.50
C ILE A 412 12.01 -23.78 -8.03
N SER A 413 10.90 -23.86 -7.29
CA SER A 413 9.74 -24.65 -7.70
C SER A 413 9.08 -24.11 -8.98
N ALA A 414 9.13 -22.80 -9.21
CA ALA A 414 8.69 -22.19 -10.46
C ALA A 414 9.60 -22.63 -11.63
N PHE A 415 10.92 -22.47 -11.52
CA PHE A 415 11.83 -22.84 -12.60
C PHE A 415 11.96 -24.36 -12.80
N GLN A 416 11.73 -25.18 -11.77
CA GLN A 416 11.56 -26.63 -11.92
C GLN A 416 10.27 -27.00 -12.67
N THR A 417 9.23 -26.17 -12.59
CA THR A 417 7.98 -26.35 -13.35
C THR A 417 8.15 -25.89 -14.79
N ILE A 418 8.77 -24.73 -15.01
CA ILE A 418 9.09 -24.16 -16.33
C ILE A 418 10.07 -25.06 -17.10
N GLY A 419 11.05 -25.66 -16.41
CA GLY A 419 12.08 -26.50 -17.01
C GLY A 419 11.63 -27.87 -17.52
N ARG A 420 10.33 -28.20 -17.47
CA ARG A 420 9.83 -29.49 -17.98
C ARG A 420 9.97 -29.53 -19.51
N GLY A 421 10.72 -30.51 -20.01
CA GLY A 421 11.04 -30.67 -21.44
C GLY A 421 12.20 -29.81 -21.97
N VAL A 422 12.68 -28.81 -21.21
CA VAL A 422 13.89 -28.03 -21.56
C VAL A 422 15.14 -28.92 -21.48
N SER A 423 16.20 -28.62 -22.23
CA SER A 423 17.45 -29.38 -22.18
C SER A 423 18.21 -29.18 -20.85
N GLU A 424 18.89 -30.22 -20.37
CA GLU A 424 19.62 -30.16 -19.09
C GLU A 424 20.69 -29.06 -19.07
N THR A 425 21.39 -28.82 -20.19
CA THR A 425 22.37 -27.73 -20.31
C THR A 425 21.77 -26.37 -19.99
N VAL A 426 20.54 -26.10 -20.46
CA VAL A 426 19.83 -24.84 -20.19
C VAL A 426 19.31 -24.80 -18.74
N LYS A 427 18.87 -25.92 -18.18
CA LYS A 427 18.49 -26.00 -16.75
C LYS A 427 19.68 -25.74 -15.83
N HIS A 428 20.81 -26.40 -16.06
CA HIS A 428 22.05 -26.17 -15.32
C HIS A 428 22.45 -24.70 -15.37
N PHE A 429 22.45 -24.07 -16.55
CA PHE A 429 22.72 -22.64 -16.69
C PHE A 429 21.73 -21.77 -15.88
N ALA A 430 20.43 -22.02 -16.02
CA ALA A 430 19.37 -21.29 -15.32
C ALA A 430 19.51 -21.38 -13.79
N PHE A 431 19.72 -22.59 -13.26
CA PHE A 431 19.85 -22.82 -11.84
C PHE A 431 21.13 -22.21 -11.25
N ARG A 432 22.25 -22.23 -11.98
CA ARG A 432 23.45 -21.48 -11.60
C ARG A 432 23.17 -19.98 -11.53
N CYS A 433 22.47 -19.41 -12.52
CA CYS A 433 22.10 -18.00 -12.51
C CYS A 433 21.19 -17.61 -11.33
N LEU A 434 20.27 -18.50 -10.93
CA LEU A 434 19.44 -18.33 -9.74
C LEU A 434 20.29 -18.33 -8.46
N VAL A 435 21.10 -19.37 -8.25
CA VAL A 435 21.93 -19.53 -7.05
C VAL A 435 22.97 -18.41 -6.93
N ASP A 436 23.66 -18.08 -8.01
CA ASP A 436 24.61 -16.97 -8.05
C ASP A 436 23.92 -15.62 -7.76
N SER A 437 22.62 -15.46 -8.08
CA SER A 437 21.83 -14.29 -7.67
C SER A 437 21.50 -14.28 -6.17
N PHE A 438 21.22 -15.45 -5.57
CA PHE A 438 20.86 -15.58 -4.16
C PHE A 438 22.04 -15.29 -3.22
N ASN A 439 23.27 -15.67 -3.58
CA ASN A 439 24.48 -15.50 -2.77
C ASN A 439 25.43 -14.36 -3.24
N HIS A 440 25.01 -13.58 -4.25
CA HIS A 440 25.81 -12.51 -4.89
C HIS A 440 27.10 -12.96 -5.62
N ALA A 441 27.25 -14.25 -5.95
CA ALA A 441 28.41 -14.79 -6.69
C ALA A 441 28.53 -14.32 -8.16
N PHE A 442 27.58 -13.51 -8.66
CA PHE A 442 27.75 -12.76 -9.91
C PHE A 442 28.76 -11.61 -9.79
N ASN A 443 29.11 -11.17 -8.57
CA ASN A 443 30.16 -10.18 -8.33
C ASN A 443 31.46 -10.90 -7.96
N THR A 444 32.43 -10.91 -8.89
CA THR A 444 33.71 -11.61 -8.71
C THR A 444 34.52 -11.14 -7.49
N VAL A 445 34.37 -9.88 -7.08
CA VAL A 445 35.06 -9.31 -5.90
C VAL A 445 34.47 -9.85 -4.59
N LYS A 446 33.24 -10.37 -4.59
CA LYS A 446 32.57 -10.95 -3.42
C LYS A 446 32.75 -12.48 -3.31
N LEU A 447 33.38 -13.14 -4.28
CA LEU A 447 33.58 -14.59 -4.26
C LEU A 447 34.55 -15.00 -3.15
N ARG A 448 34.09 -15.89 -2.25
CA ARG A 448 34.94 -16.52 -1.20
C ARG A 448 35.13 -18.02 -1.41
N HIS A 449 34.08 -18.71 -1.85
CA HIS A 449 34.10 -20.16 -2.07
C HIS A 449 34.94 -20.53 -3.31
N SER A 450 35.74 -21.58 -3.18
CA SER A 450 36.50 -22.17 -4.29
C SER A 450 35.56 -22.73 -5.38
N PRO A 451 36.05 -22.97 -6.62
CA PRO A 451 35.23 -23.52 -7.69
C PRO A 451 34.48 -24.80 -7.29
N ILE A 452 35.15 -25.72 -6.58
CA ILE A 452 34.57 -27.00 -6.11
C ILE A 452 33.44 -26.75 -5.10
N GLU A 453 33.65 -25.82 -4.16
CA GLU A 453 32.63 -25.47 -3.16
C GLU A 453 31.41 -24.79 -3.79
N ARG A 454 31.61 -24.01 -4.86
CA ARG A 454 30.50 -23.45 -5.66
C ARG A 454 29.70 -24.54 -6.35
N GLU A 455 30.35 -25.57 -6.91
CA GLU A 455 29.64 -26.73 -7.48
C GLU A 455 28.78 -27.44 -6.43
N PHE A 456 29.30 -27.67 -5.21
CA PHE A 456 28.50 -28.26 -4.13
C PHE A 456 27.26 -27.42 -3.78
N ILE A 457 27.37 -26.09 -3.77
CA ILE A 457 26.22 -25.20 -3.56
C ILE A 457 25.24 -25.31 -4.74
N HIS A 458 25.73 -25.31 -5.99
CA HIS A 458 24.87 -25.46 -7.18
C HIS A 458 24.13 -26.81 -7.20
N GLU A 459 24.81 -27.92 -6.89
CA GLU A 459 24.18 -29.25 -6.76
C GLU A 459 23.13 -29.29 -5.66
N PHE A 460 23.42 -28.73 -4.48
CA PHE A 460 22.47 -28.68 -3.37
C PHE A 460 21.14 -28.03 -3.78
N PHE A 461 21.20 -26.95 -4.58
CA PHE A 461 19.99 -26.28 -5.05
C PHE A 461 19.33 -26.98 -6.25
N PHE A 462 20.10 -27.49 -7.21
CA PHE A 462 19.57 -28.05 -8.46
C PHE A 462 19.22 -29.54 -8.38
N GLN A 463 20.10 -30.36 -7.80
CA GLN A 463 19.91 -31.81 -7.71
C GLN A 463 19.15 -32.18 -6.44
N ASP A 464 19.59 -31.69 -5.27
CA ASP A 464 19.03 -32.12 -3.99
C ASP A 464 17.68 -31.41 -3.71
N TRP A 465 17.69 -30.07 -3.60
CA TRP A 465 16.52 -29.32 -3.17
C TRP A 465 15.45 -29.20 -4.26
N ALA A 466 15.78 -28.82 -5.51
CA ALA A 466 14.78 -28.66 -6.57
C ALA A 466 14.04 -29.97 -6.89
N HIS A 467 14.74 -31.10 -6.90
CA HIS A 467 14.12 -32.42 -7.03
C HIS A 467 13.17 -32.69 -5.86
N SER A 468 13.62 -32.44 -4.62
CA SER A 468 12.81 -32.67 -3.41
C SER A 468 11.56 -31.78 -3.32
N ILE A 469 11.52 -30.58 -3.90
CA ILE A 469 10.31 -29.73 -3.87
C ILE A 469 9.46 -29.75 -5.14
N GLY A 470 10.03 -30.13 -6.28
CA GLY A 470 9.30 -30.22 -7.55
C GLY A 470 8.45 -28.99 -7.84
N ASN A 471 7.17 -29.19 -8.14
CA ASN A 471 6.18 -28.12 -8.35
C ASN A 471 5.28 -27.84 -7.11
N MET A 472 5.67 -28.26 -5.90
CA MET A 472 4.80 -28.14 -4.70
C MET A 472 4.34 -26.71 -4.40
N TYR A 473 5.06 -25.66 -4.80
CA TYR A 473 4.60 -24.29 -4.58
C TYR A 473 3.52 -23.84 -5.57
N PHE A 474 3.23 -24.60 -6.63
CA PHE A 474 2.27 -24.26 -7.69
C PHE A 474 1.18 -25.34 -7.90
N ASP A 475 1.18 -26.39 -7.09
CA ASP A 475 0.34 -27.58 -7.26
C ASP A 475 -0.27 -27.98 -5.89
N TYR A 476 -1.37 -27.30 -5.53
CA TYR A 476 -1.99 -27.37 -4.20
C TYR A 476 -2.36 -28.79 -3.76
N ASP A 477 -2.85 -29.60 -4.71
CA ASP A 477 -3.37 -30.95 -4.45
C ASP A 477 -2.25 -31.93 -4.09
N LYS A 478 -1.04 -31.73 -4.64
CA LYS A 478 0.15 -32.52 -4.29
C LYS A 478 0.79 -32.14 -2.96
N VAL A 479 0.42 -31.02 -2.33
CA VAL A 479 1.05 -30.61 -1.06
C VAL A 479 0.45 -31.37 0.12
N ALA A 480 1.24 -32.26 0.72
CA ALA A 480 0.86 -32.97 1.93
C ALA A 480 0.50 -32.02 3.11
N PRO A 481 -0.50 -32.35 3.95
CA PRO A 481 -0.98 -31.47 5.02
C PRO A 481 0.08 -30.98 6.02
N ALA A 482 1.17 -31.74 6.19
CA ALA A 482 2.30 -31.37 7.03
C ALA A 482 2.99 -30.06 6.56
N HIS A 483 3.04 -29.81 5.25
CA HIS A 483 3.69 -28.63 4.67
C HIS A 483 2.79 -27.38 4.66
N ARG A 484 2.18 -27.06 5.82
CA ARG A 484 1.17 -25.98 5.98
C ARG A 484 1.53 -24.64 5.33
N THR A 485 2.81 -24.25 5.33
CA THR A 485 3.24 -22.98 4.69
C THR A 485 3.25 -23.10 3.17
N ILE A 486 3.79 -24.19 2.62
CA ILE A 486 3.82 -24.42 1.16
C ILE A 486 2.38 -24.58 0.64
N LYS A 487 1.51 -25.30 1.37
CA LYS A 487 0.11 -25.51 0.98
C LYS A 487 -0.68 -24.20 0.90
N ARG A 488 -0.37 -23.21 1.76
CA ARG A 488 -0.95 -21.85 1.67
C ARG A 488 -0.44 -21.06 0.45
N ILE A 489 0.85 -21.18 0.14
CA ILE A 489 1.42 -20.50 -1.03
C ILE A 489 0.87 -21.12 -2.32
N ALA A 490 0.81 -22.45 -2.40
CA ALA A 490 0.21 -23.18 -3.52
C ALA A 490 -1.28 -22.84 -3.72
N LEU A 491 -2.04 -22.64 -2.64
CA LEU A 491 -3.41 -22.13 -2.73
C LEU A 491 -3.46 -20.74 -3.39
N ALA A 492 -2.55 -19.83 -3.00
CA ALA A 492 -2.45 -18.52 -3.64
C ALA A 492 -2.06 -18.62 -5.12
N SER A 493 -1.20 -19.58 -5.49
CA SER A 493 -0.84 -19.86 -6.88
C SER A 493 -2.04 -20.37 -7.67
N SER A 494 -2.80 -21.34 -7.14
CA SER A 494 -4.02 -21.85 -7.77
C SER A 494 -5.04 -20.73 -8.02
N ILE A 495 -5.28 -19.86 -7.04
CA ILE A 495 -6.19 -18.70 -7.19
C ILE A 495 -5.72 -17.75 -8.30
N ILE A 496 -4.42 -17.42 -8.35
CA ILE A 496 -3.87 -16.51 -9.36
C ILE A 496 -3.87 -17.15 -10.75
N LEU A 497 -3.44 -18.40 -10.89
CA LEU A 497 -3.40 -19.10 -12.17
C LEU A 497 -4.81 -19.24 -12.77
N GLN A 498 -5.82 -19.62 -11.98
CA GLN A 498 -7.21 -19.65 -12.42
C GLN A 498 -7.74 -18.26 -12.85
N SER A 499 -7.35 -17.20 -12.14
CA SER A 499 -7.72 -15.82 -12.51
C SER A 499 -7.08 -15.40 -13.85
N LEU A 500 -5.81 -15.76 -14.06
CA LEU A 500 -5.07 -15.46 -15.28
C LEU A 500 -5.53 -16.30 -16.49
N GLU A 501 -5.98 -17.54 -16.28
CA GLU A 501 -6.58 -18.39 -17.34
C GLU A 501 -7.95 -17.86 -17.80
N LYS A 502 -8.76 -17.33 -16.86
CA LYS A 502 -10.05 -16.69 -17.17
C LYS A 502 -9.89 -15.36 -17.92
N ALA A 503 -8.75 -14.68 -17.77
CA ALA A 503 -8.45 -13.40 -18.40
C ALA A 503 -7.99 -13.49 -19.86
N LYS A 504 -8.42 -14.51 -20.62
CA LYS A 504 -8.19 -14.56 -22.08
C LYS A 504 -8.80 -13.31 -22.74
N PRO A 505 -8.15 -12.72 -23.77
CA PRO A 505 -8.65 -11.52 -24.43
C PRO A 505 -10.01 -11.79 -25.08
N PRO A 506 -10.85 -10.76 -25.27
CA PRO A 506 -12.01 -10.88 -26.14
C PRO A 506 -11.55 -11.28 -27.56
N PRO A 507 -12.39 -11.97 -28.35
CA PRO A 507 -12.09 -12.22 -29.75
C PRO A 507 -11.85 -10.88 -30.47
N GLU A 508 -10.95 -10.88 -31.46
CA GLU A 508 -10.73 -9.72 -32.32
C GLU A 508 -12.01 -9.41 -33.11
N ALA A 509 -12.83 -8.52 -32.55
CA ALA A 509 -13.96 -7.96 -33.26
C ALA A 509 -13.41 -7.09 -34.40
N MET A 510 -13.53 -7.58 -35.63
CA MET A 510 -13.26 -6.81 -36.84
C MET A 510 -13.98 -5.46 -36.74
N VAL A 511 -13.22 -4.37 -36.74
CA VAL A 511 -13.79 -3.02 -36.78
C VAL A 511 -14.33 -2.78 -38.18
N THR A 512 -15.60 -3.14 -38.39
CA THR A 512 -16.38 -2.62 -39.51
C THR A 512 -16.70 -1.16 -39.22
N GLU A 513 -16.10 -0.25 -39.97
CA GLU A 513 -16.47 1.17 -39.94
C GLU A 513 -17.95 1.34 -40.27
N SER A 514 -18.70 2.01 -39.40
CA SER A 514 -20.05 2.49 -39.69
C SER A 514 -20.20 3.90 -39.14
N ALA A 515 -20.45 4.85 -40.03
CA ALA A 515 -20.35 6.27 -39.74
C ALA A 515 -21.61 6.84 -39.07
N ALA A 516 -21.43 7.60 -37.98
CA ALA A 516 -22.41 8.57 -37.48
C ALA A 516 -21.68 9.80 -36.89
N SER A 517 -21.97 10.97 -37.43
CA SER A 517 -21.18 12.20 -37.30
C SER A 517 -21.41 13.00 -35.99
N PRO A 518 -20.36 13.53 -35.33
CA PRO A 518 -20.47 14.66 -34.39
C PRO A 518 -20.53 16.00 -35.15
N ARG A 519 -21.37 16.93 -34.67
CA ARG A 519 -21.61 18.23 -35.31
C ARG A 519 -20.38 19.16 -35.24
N ARG A 520 -20.12 19.90 -36.33
CA ARG A 520 -19.03 20.88 -36.44
C ARG A 520 -19.32 22.17 -35.65
N TRP A 521 -18.26 22.76 -35.08
CA TRP A 521 -18.03 24.22 -35.09
C TRP A 521 -16.68 24.48 -35.79
N PRO A 522 -16.45 25.68 -36.38
CA PRO A 522 -15.42 25.87 -37.40
C PRO A 522 -14.06 26.28 -36.83
N VAL A 523 -12.98 25.75 -37.42
CA VAL A 523 -11.60 26.24 -37.26
C VAL A 523 -11.08 26.70 -38.62
N GLN A 524 -10.44 27.86 -38.64
CA GLN A 524 -9.85 28.44 -39.86
C GLN A 524 -8.69 27.56 -40.38
N ARG A 525 -8.59 27.44 -41.70
CA ARG A 525 -7.49 26.74 -42.37
C ARG A 525 -6.20 27.56 -42.26
N GLN A 526 -5.13 26.93 -41.78
CA GLN A 526 -3.78 27.18 -42.31
C GLN A 526 -3.08 25.85 -42.56
N SER A 527 -2.37 25.79 -43.69
CA SER A 527 -1.73 24.60 -44.24
C SER A 527 -0.21 24.71 -44.15
N VAL A 528 0.48 23.68 -43.64
CA VAL A 528 1.87 23.35 -44.01
C VAL A 528 2.06 21.82 -44.01
N LEU A 529 3.00 21.37 -44.85
CA LEU A 529 3.31 19.99 -45.27
C LEU A 529 3.80 19.02 -44.16
N GLN A 530 3.58 17.73 -44.39
CA GLN A 530 4.28 16.61 -43.71
C GLN A 530 5.53 16.15 -44.49
N PRO A 531 6.46 15.48 -43.81
CA PRO A 531 7.20 14.34 -44.36
C PRO A 531 6.83 13.02 -43.65
N ARG A 532 6.87 11.89 -44.38
CA ARG A 532 6.59 10.54 -43.88
C ARG A 532 7.79 9.91 -43.17
N VAL A 533 7.56 9.25 -42.03
CA VAL A 533 8.34 8.10 -41.53
C VAL A 533 7.37 7.07 -40.93
N THR A 534 7.64 5.78 -41.07
CA THR A 534 6.85 4.65 -40.54
C THR A 534 7.80 3.62 -39.87
N PRO A 535 7.33 2.61 -39.12
CA PRO A 535 7.01 2.80 -37.70
C PRO A 535 7.66 1.78 -36.76
N SER A 536 7.86 2.15 -35.49
CA SER A 536 8.07 1.19 -34.40
C SER A 536 7.63 1.77 -33.05
N SER A 537 6.40 1.47 -32.63
CA SER A 537 5.91 1.86 -31.31
C SER A 537 5.00 0.77 -30.70
N LEU A 538 5.41 0.26 -29.55
CA LEU A 538 4.53 -0.45 -28.62
C LEU A 538 3.68 0.60 -27.89
N THR A 539 2.36 0.54 -28.07
CA THR A 539 1.42 1.50 -27.50
C THR A 539 1.10 1.19 -26.03
N PHE A 540 1.63 2.01 -25.12
CA PHE A 540 1.08 2.12 -23.77
C PHE A 540 -0.07 3.14 -23.77
N PHE A 541 -1.29 2.69 -23.49
CA PHE A 541 -2.43 3.58 -23.29
C PHE A 541 -2.29 4.38 -21.99
N THR A 542 -1.97 5.67 -22.11
CA THR A 542 -2.29 6.69 -21.11
C THR A 542 -3.49 7.49 -21.59
N ALA A 543 -4.68 7.20 -21.05
CA ALA A 543 -5.83 8.06 -21.24
C ALA A 543 -5.70 9.29 -20.32
N ALA A 544 -5.42 10.45 -20.91
CA ALA A 544 -5.46 11.73 -20.24
C ALA A 544 -6.26 12.71 -21.11
N THR A 545 -7.47 13.06 -20.66
CA THR A 545 -8.32 14.08 -21.28
C THR A 545 -8.61 15.16 -20.25
N THR A 546 -8.07 16.37 -20.49
CA THR A 546 -8.80 17.65 -20.42
C THR A 546 -7.81 18.78 -20.66
N GLU A 547 -7.99 19.53 -21.75
CA GLU A 547 -7.48 20.89 -21.86
C GLU A 547 -8.45 21.86 -21.17
N HIS A 548 -7.93 22.86 -20.47
CA HIS A 548 -8.44 24.23 -20.57
C HIS A 548 -7.32 25.21 -20.20
N ALA A 549 -7.25 26.32 -20.93
CA ALA A 549 -6.06 27.16 -21.03
C ALA A 549 -6.11 28.42 -20.15
N MET A 550 -4.93 28.95 -19.80
CA MET A 550 -4.73 30.38 -19.57
C MET A 550 -3.43 30.86 -20.25
N THR A 551 -3.55 32.04 -20.86
CA THR A 551 -2.58 32.89 -21.59
C THR A 551 -1.07 32.71 -21.36
N PRO A 552 -0.24 32.75 -22.43
CA PRO A 552 1.22 32.81 -22.31
C PRO A 552 1.74 34.24 -22.03
N LEU A 553 2.74 34.35 -21.16
CA LEU A 553 3.59 35.54 -21.03
C LEU A 553 4.91 35.30 -21.76
N THR A 554 5.24 36.18 -22.68
CA THR A 554 6.46 36.11 -23.50
C THR A 554 7.69 36.54 -22.69
N LEU A 555 8.76 35.74 -22.73
CA LEU A 555 10.09 36.17 -22.29
C LEU A 555 11.11 35.78 -23.36
N THR A 556 11.63 36.79 -24.05
CA THR A 556 12.69 36.70 -25.05
C THR A 556 14.05 36.51 -24.38
N VAL A 557 14.83 35.53 -24.86
CA VAL A 557 16.25 35.39 -24.51
C VAL A 557 17.08 35.89 -25.69
N HIS A 558 17.96 36.86 -25.45
CA HIS A 558 18.92 37.35 -26.43
C HIS A 558 20.22 36.55 -26.38
N ASP A 559 20.76 36.27 -27.55
CA ASP A 559 22.03 35.60 -27.80
C ASP A 559 23.17 36.62 -27.94
N PRO A 560 24.38 36.38 -27.40
CA PRO A 560 25.58 37.10 -27.82
C PRO A 560 26.75 36.19 -28.25
N ALA A 561 26.97 36.15 -29.56
CA ALA A 561 28.24 36.15 -30.29
C ALA A 561 29.54 35.51 -29.73
N LYS A 562 30.13 34.63 -30.56
CA LYS A 562 31.58 34.36 -30.71
C LYS A 562 32.41 35.66 -30.83
N PRO A 563 33.72 35.72 -30.44
CA PRO A 563 34.79 34.83 -30.95
C PRO A 563 35.80 34.39 -29.85
N GLN A 564 36.98 33.78 -30.07
CA GLN A 564 37.74 33.42 -31.29
C GLN A 564 38.55 32.11 -31.09
N GLU A 565 39.55 31.83 -31.91
CA GLU A 565 40.50 30.69 -31.80
C GLU A 565 41.80 31.09 -31.08
N LEU A 566 42.48 30.14 -30.42
CA LEU A 566 43.95 29.95 -30.51
C LEU A 566 44.45 28.66 -29.81
N SER A 567 44.91 27.72 -30.65
CA SER A 567 46.21 27.05 -30.51
C SER A 567 46.54 26.11 -29.32
N THR A 568 46.45 24.81 -29.62
CA THR A 568 47.53 23.78 -29.51
C THR A 568 47.82 23.00 -28.21
N LYS A 569 48.20 21.74 -28.48
CA LYS A 569 49.08 20.81 -27.73
C LYS A 569 48.48 19.99 -26.58
N SER A 570 47.96 18.83 -26.99
CA SER A 570 48.29 17.50 -26.46
C SER A 570 49.38 17.42 -25.36
N LEU A 571 49.12 16.58 -24.35
CA LEU A 571 50.10 15.57 -23.92
C LEU A 571 49.40 14.38 -23.26
N SER A 572 49.85 13.18 -23.63
CA SER A 572 49.51 11.90 -23.03
C SER A 572 50.54 11.50 -21.97
N SER A 573 50.21 10.45 -21.21
CA SER A 573 51.12 9.43 -20.63
C SER A 573 52.06 9.79 -19.48
N ILE A 574 52.44 8.73 -18.73
CA ILE A 574 53.39 8.65 -17.60
C ILE A 574 52.81 9.22 -16.29
N SER A 575 52.31 8.44 -15.32
CA SER A 575 52.79 7.24 -14.61
C SER A 575 53.78 7.54 -13.46
N ASP A 576 53.61 6.79 -12.37
CA ASP A 576 54.51 6.69 -11.19
C ASP A 576 54.55 7.94 -10.26
N MET A 577 54.71 7.84 -8.93
CA MET A 577 54.55 6.72 -7.99
C MET A 577 54.40 7.25 -6.53
N THR A 578 54.11 6.34 -5.59
CA THR A 578 54.50 6.38 -4.15
C THR A 578 54.03 7.49 -3.17
N SER A 579 53.17 7.04 -2.23
CA SER A 579 53.43 6.99 -0.76
C SER A 579 53.25 8.21 0.18
N SER A 580 52.99 7.88 1.45
CA SER A 580 52.93 8.71 2.68
C SER A 580 51.85 9.82 2.72
N GLN A 581 50.85 9.73 3.61
CA GLN A 581 50.91 10.12 5.03
C GLN A 581 51.37 11.57 5.25
N HIS A 582 50.43 12.47 5.59
CA HIS A 582 50.42 13.26 6.83
C HIS A 582 49.29 14.31 6.85
N THR A 583 48.46 14.30 7.91
CA THR A 583 47.82 15.50 8.47
C THR A 583 48.90 16.41 9.09
N PRO A 584 48.85 17.76 9.04
CA PRO A 584 48.00 18.58 9.94
C PRO A 584 47.60 19.97 9.32
N PRO A 585 47.66 21.17 9.96
CA PRO A 585 46.90 21.71 11.11
C PRO A 585 46.14 23.08 10.90
N TRP A 586 45.10 23.31 11.74
CA TRP A 586 44.77 24.55 12.51
C TRP A 586 44.42 25.96 11.90
N GLN A 587 43.20 26.43 12.25
CA GLN A 587 42.81 27.72 12.89
C GLN A 587 42.88 29.13 12.22
N MET A 588 42.09 30.05 12.83
CA MET A 588 41.93 31.53 12.65
C MET A 588 40.95 31.98 11.54
N ALA A 589 40.04 32.97 11.71
CA ALA A 589 39.56 33.74 12.87
C ALA A 589 38.08 34.24 12.64
N GLY A 590 37.46 34.94 13.61
CA GLY A 590 36.03 35.34 13.61
C GLY A 590 35.62 36.54 12.72
N PRO A 591 34.44 37.19 12.91
CA PRO A 591 33.91 37.63 14.21
C PRO A 591 32.40 37.39 14.50
N ARG A 592 31.95 37.85 15.69
CA ARG A 592 30.64 37.61 16.34
C ARG A 592 29.45 38.38 15.73
N ALA A 593 28.26 37.76 15.78
CA ALA A 593 26.97 38.47 15.83
C ALA A 593 26.06 37.89 16.95
N LYS A 594 25.24 38.74 17.58
CA LYS A 594 24.43 38.41 18.77
C LYS A 594 23.14 37.67 18.38
N GLN A 595 22.79 36.58 19.09
CA GLN A 595 21.42 36.04 19.12
C GLN A 595 20.81 36.15 20.52
N LYS A 596 19.52 36.51 20.57
CA LYS A 596 18.71 36.58 21.79
C LYS A 596 18.23 35.18 22.18
N GLY A 597 18.08 34.94 23.48
CA GLY A 597 17.86 33.60 24.02
C GLY A 597 16.50 32.97 23.71
N GLN A 598 16.49 31.64 23.68
CA GLN A 598 15.31 30.79 23.84
C GLN A 598 15.38 30.10 25.22
N PRO A 599 14.23 29.79 25.86
CA PRO A 599 14.21 29.12 27.16
C PRO A 599 14.62 27.64 27.04
N ARG A 600 15.44 27.17 27.99
CA ARG A 600 15.73 25.73 28.15
C ARG A 600 14.51 25.02 28.72
N VAL A 601 14.04 23.97 28.04
CA VAL A 601 13.22 22.91 28.67
C VAL A 601 14.13 21.69 28.85
N SER A 602 14.43 21.37 30.11
CA SER A 602 15.17 20.17 30.50
C SER A 602 14.23 18.96 30.53
N VAL A 603 14.41 18.01 29.61
CA VAL A 603 13.75 16.69 29.68
C VAL A 603 14.72 15.71 30.32
N ALA A 604 14.40 15.23 31.52
CA ALA A 604 15.15 14.17 32.19
C ALA A 604 14.75 12.81 31.59
N PHE A 605 15.73 12.07 31.06
CA PHE A 605 15.53 10.68 30.65
C PHE A 605 15.69 9.74 31.85
N THR A 606 14.58 9.22 32.38
CA THR A 606 14.61 8.10 33.32
C THR A 606 14.72 6.78 32.54
N GLN A 607 15.84 6.07 32.69
CA GLN A 607 15.97 4.70 32.18
C GLN A 607 15.24 3.70 33.09
N PRO A 608 14.57 2.67 32.55
CA PRO A 608 14.08 1.56 33.35
C PRO A 608 15.23 0.63 33.79
N PRO A 609 15.16 0.00 34.98
CA PRO A 609 16.23 -0.86 35.48
C PRO A 609 16.28 -2.23 34.78
N LEU A 610 17.50 -2.75 34.62
CA LEU A 610 17.78 -4.12 34.19
C LEU A 610 17.47 -5.13 35.30
N PRO A 611 16.88 -6.30 35.00
CA PRO A 611 16.73 -7.38 35.97
C PRO A 611 18.03 -8.18 36.11
N THR A 612 18.63 -8.15 37.30
CA THR A 612 19.77 -9.02 37.67
C THR A 612 19.40 -9.99 38.79
N SER A 613 19.28 -11.28 38.46
CA SER A 613 19.66 -12.39 39.36
C SER A 613 19.62 -13.74 38.64
N LEU A 614 20.77 -14.43 38.63
CA LEU A 614 20.86 -15.87 38.38
C LEU A 614 20.72 -16.60 39.72
N PRO A 615 19.98 -17.72 39.81
CA PRO A 615 19.98 -18.54 41.01
C PRO A 615 21.29 -19.34 41.13
N SER A 616 21.87 -19.36 42.32
CA SER A 616 23.07 -20.13 42.66
C SER A 616 22.77 -21.62 42.78
N ARG A 617 23.75 -22.44 42.40
CA ARG A 617 23.72 -23.89 42.52
C ARG A 617 24.39 -24.30 43.83
N SER A 618 23.68 -24.99 44.72
CA SER A 618 24.25 -25.68 45.89
C SER A 618 23.76 -27.13 45.93
N THR A 619 24.47 -27.97 46.69
CA THR A 619 24.49 -29.43 46.54
C THR A 619 23.87 -30.17 47.73
N SER A 620 23.49 -31.43 47.44
CA SER A 620 23.43 -32.62 48.32
C SER A 620 22.33 -32.79 49.37
N THR A 621 21.94 -34.07 49.53
CA THR A 621 21.19 -34.74 50.62
C THR A 621 19.75 -34.28 50.87
N ASP A 622 18.73 -35.15 50.92
CA ASP A 622 18.67 -36.64 50.93
C ASP A 622 17.73 -37.19 49.83
#